data_AF-A0A6P1BSY4-F1
#
_entry.id   AF-A0A6P1BSY4-F1
#
_cell.length_a   1.000
_cell.length_b   1.000
_cell.length_c   1.000
_cell.angle_alpha   90.00
_cell.angle_beta   90.00
_cell.angle_gamma   90.00
#
_symmetry.space_group_name_H-M   'P 1'
#
loop_
_entity.id
_entity.type
_entity.pdbx_description
1 polymer ?
#
loop_
_entity_poly.entity_id
_entity_poly.type
_entity_poly.pdbx_seq_one_letter_code
_entity_poly.pdbx_strand_id
1 'polypeptide(L)'
;MLHDWGVIATAFAYIGLLFFIASRGDRMSAGERGRASQWIYPLSLAIYCTSWTFFGSVGFATRTSIDFLAIYVGPIMMIGLCTPLLRRVIALTKSQNITSIADFIAARYGKSQAVAATVALIAIIGSVPYIALQLKAMASSLETILSEDQA
;
A
#
# COMPACT_ATOMS: atom_id res chain seq x y z
N MET A 1 -16.19 -7.64 -25.18
CA MET A 1 -17.18 -6.55 -25.17
C MET A 1 -17.66 -6.31 -23.74
N LEU A 2 -16.79 -5.75 -22.90
CA LEU A 2 -17.23 -5.13 -21.65
C LEU A 2 -17.67 -3.72 -22.04
N HIS A 3 -18.96 -3.57 -22.29
CA HIS A 3 -19.60 -2.28 -22.58
C HIS A 3 -19.09 -1.24 -21.56
N ASP A 4 -18.67 -0.04 -21.99
CA ASP A 4 -18.09 1.01 -21.13
C ASP A 4 -18.83 1.21 -19.80
N TRP A 5 -20.16 1.06 -19.86
CA TRP A 5 -21.05 1.11 -18.70
C TRP A 5 -20.75 0.05 -17.63
N GLY A 6 -20.36 -1.16 -18.02
CA GLY A 6 -20.01 -2.26 -17.12
C GLY A 6 -18.76 -1.98 -16.29
N VAL A 7 -17.76 -1.31 -16.88
CA VAL A 7 -16.55 -0.89 -16.16
C VAL A 7 -16.90 0.17 -15.12
N ILE A 8 -17.70 1.16 -15.51
CA ILE A 8 -18.16 2.24 -14.63
C ILE A 8 -19.01 1.68 -13.48
N ALA A 9 -20.00 0.83 -13.79
CA ALA A 9 -20.86 0.21 -12.79
C ALA A 9 -20.06 -0.64 -11.79
N THR A 10 -19.07 -1.40 -12.29
CA THR A 10 -18.18 -2.19 -11.44
C THR A 10 -17.32 -1.31 -10.53
N ALA A 11 -16.78 -0.21 -11.05
CA ALA A 11 -15.99 0.75 -10.27
C ALA A 11 -16.83 1.39 -9.15
N PHE A 12 -18.05 1.84 -9.46
CA PHE A 12 -18.98 2.39 -8.46
C PHE A 12 -19.38 1.34 -7.42
N ALA A 13 -19.69 0.11 -7.84
CA ALA A 13 -20.00 -0.99 -6.93
C ALA A 13 -18.81 -1.29 -5.99
N TYR A 14 -17.60 -1.30 -6.53
CA TYR A 14 -16.37 -1.50 -5.76
C TYR A 14 -16.15 -0.39 -4.73
N ILE A 15 -16.24 0.88 -5.13
CA ILE A 15 -16.10 2.02 -4.21
C ILE A 15 -17.20 1.99 -3.13
N GLY A 16 -18.45 1.70 -3.52
CA GLY A 16 -19.57 1.56 -2.59
C GLY A 16 -19.33 0.45 -1.57
N LEU A 17 -18.80 -0.69 -2.00
CA LEU A 17 -18.44 -1.80 -1.13
C LEU A 17 -17.30 -1.43 -0.17
N LEU A 18 -16.25 -0.76 -0.64
CA LEU A 18 -15.17 -0.26 0.22
C LEU A 18 -15.69 0.74 1.26
N PHE A 19 -16.56 1.66 0.86
CA PHE A 19 -17.17 2.63 1.76
C PHE A 19 -18.06 1.94 2.79
N PHE A 20 -18.82 0.92 2.38
CA PHE A 20 -19.63 0.12 3.29
C PHE A 20 -18.76 -0.60 4.34
N ILE A 21 -17.66 -1.22 3.92
CA ILE A 21 -16.70 -1.86 4.83
C ILE A 21 -16.11 -0.83 5.80
N ALA A 22 -15.67 0.33 5.31
CA ALA A 22 -15.11 1.39 6.14
C ALA A 22 -16.13 1.92 7.16
N SER A 23 -17.37 2.19 6.73
CA SER A 23 -18.46 2.64 7.61
C SER A 23 -18.81 1.61 8.68
N ARG A 24 -18.82 0.32 8.31
CA ARG A 24 -19.05 -0.75 9.29
C ARG A 24 -17.91 -0.85 10.28
N GLY A 25 -16.66 -0.68 9.82
CA GLY A 25 -15.46 -0.67 10.65
C GLY A 25 -15.41 0.48 11.65
N ASP A 26 -15.89 1.67 11.27
CA ASP A 26 -15.92 2.85 12.15
C ASP A 26 -16.98 2.72 13.26
N ARG A 27 -18.04 1.95 12.98
CA ARG A 27 -19.11 1.63 13.95
C ARG A 27 -18.78 0.50 14.92
N MET A 28 -17.63 -0.17 14.79
CA MET A 28 -17.25 -1.27 15.68
C MET A 28 -16.85 -0.78 17.06
N SER A 29 -17.38 -1.41 18.11
CA SER A 29 -17.04 -1.10 19.50
C SER A 29 -15.58 -1.52 19.81
N ALA A 30 -14.96 -0.89 20.81
CA ALA A 30 -13.56 -1.16 21.20
C ALA A 30 -13.26 -2.66 21.47
N GLY A 31 -14.24 -3.41 21.98
CA GLY A 31 -14.13 -4.86 22.19
C GLY A 31 -14.11 -5.69 20.90
N GLU A 32 -14.90 -5.29 19.90
CA GLU A 32 -14.93 -5.95 18.58
C GLU A 32 -13.70 -5.56 17.75
N ARG A 33 -13.20 -4.34 17.93
CA ARG A 33 -11.99 -3.82 17.31
C ARG A 33 -10.75 -4.61 17.72
N GLY A 34 -10.70 -5.13 18.96
CA GLY A 34 -9.63 -6.02 19.42
C GLY A 34 -9.58 -7.35 18.65
N ARG A 35 -10.73 -7.98 18.41
CA ARG A 35 -10.82 -9.24 17.64
C ARG A 35 -10.58 -9.04 16.15
N ALA A 36 -11.04 -7.91 15.61
CA ALA A 36 -10.79 -7.52 14.23
C ALA A 36 -9.32 -7.09 14.02
N SER A 37 -8.66 -6.49 15.01
CA SER A 37 -7.26 -6.05 14.93
C SER A 37 -6.30 -7.17 14.55
N GLN A 38 -6.58 -8.40 14.95
CA GLN A 38 -5.78 -9.59 14.62
C GLN A 38 -5.78 -9.90 13.12
N TRP A 39 -6.89 -9.57 12.43
CA TRP A 39 -7.04 -9.73 10.99
C TRP A 39 -6.67 -8.45 10.23
N ILE A 40 -7.00 -7.28 10.76
CA ILE A 40 -6.71 -5.99 10.14
C ILE A 40 -5.20 -5.80 9.95
N TYR A 41 -4.38 -6.16 10.94
CA TYR A 41 -2.92 -5.98 10.85
C TYR A 41 -2.28 -6.71 9.64
N PRO A 42 -2.48 -8.04 9.46
CA PRO A 42 -1.96 -8.72 8.27
C PRO A 42 -2.65 -8.29 6.97
N LEU A 43 -3.94 -7.94 7.00
CA LEU A 43 -4.63 -7.40 5.82
C LEU A 43 -4.09 -6.03 5.39
N SER A 44 -3.71 -5.16 6.33
CA SER A 44 -3.07 -3.88 6.01
C SER A 44 -1.70 -4.06 5.36
N LEU A 45 -1.00 -5.15 5.66
CA LEU A 45 0.28 -5.48 5.03
C LEU A 45 0.11 -5.81 3.53
N ALA A 46 -1.08 -6.25 3.11
CA ALA A 46 -1.39 -6.51 1.70
C ALA A 46 -1.29 -5.24 0.82
N ILE A 47 -1.21 -4.04 1.42
CA ILE A 47 -0.90 -2.80 0.69
C ILE A 47 0.44 -2.86 -0.08
N TYR A 48 1.33 -3.77 0.31
CA TYR A 48 2.55 -4.07 -0.43
C TYR A 48 2.27 -4.61 -1.86
N CYS A 49 1.17 -5.32 -2.04
CA CYS A 49 0.69 -5.78 -3.35
C CYS A 49 -0.03 -4.64 -4.08
N THR A 50 0.75 -3.68 -4.58
CA THR A 50 0.28 -2.51 -5.33
C THR A 50 0.34 -2.75 -6.86
N SER A 51 -0.14 -1.78 -7.64
CA SER A 51 -0.06 -1.80 -9.10
C SER A 51 1.37 -2.02 -9.63
N TRP A 52 2.40 -1.52 -8.93
CA TRP A 52 3.80 -1.82 -9.27
C TRP A 52 4.08 -3.33 -9.22
N THR A 53 3.70 -4.06 -8.17
CA THR A 53 3.96 -5.50 -8.13
C THR A 53 3.22 -6.25 -9.22
N PHE A 54 2.05 -5.77 -9.66
CA PHE A 54 1.36 -6.33 -10.82
C PHE A 54 2.10 -6.04 -12.15
N PHE A 55 2.25 -4.77 -12.52
CA PHE A 55 2.89 -4.36 -13.78
C PHE A 55 4.38 -4.79 -13.85
N GLY A 56 5.07 -4.72 -12.72
CA GLY A 56 6.45 -5.14 -12.57
C GLY A 56 6.62 -6.65 -12.72
N SER A 57 5.78 -7.46 -12.07
CA SER A 57 5.88 -8.92 -12.20
C SER A 57 5.55 -9.42 -13.60
N VAL A 58 4.57 -8.81 -14.27
CA VAL A 58 4.25 -9.14 -15.68
C VAL A 58 5.40 -8.74 -16.62
N GLY A 59 5.99 -7.56 -16.40
CA GLY A 59 7.19 -7.12 -17.13
C GLY A 59 8.42 -8.00 -16.89
N PHE A 60 8.65 -8.44 -15.66
CA PHE A 60 9.74 -9.38 -15.32
C PHE A 60 9.46 -10.78 -15.87
N ALA A 61 8.23 -11.28 -15.83
CA ALA A 61 7.88 -12.60 -16.34
C ALA A 61 8.17 -12.76 -17.84
N THR A 62 8.03 -11.69 -18.63
CA THR A 62 8.34 -11.70 -20.07
C THR A 62 9.84 -11.71 -20.39
N ARG A 63 10.71 -11.30 -19.45
CA ARG A 63 12.18 -11.21 -19.67
C ARG A 63 13.00 -12.20 -18.84
N THR A 64 12.56 -12.52 -17.63
CA THR A 64 13.27 -13.38 -16.67
C THR A 64 12.26 -14.15 -15.83
N SER A 65 11.94 -15.39 -16.24
CA SER A 65 10.77 -16.13 -15.76
C SER A 65 10.77 -16.52 -14.26
N ILE A 66 11.92 -16.50 -13.59
CA ILE A 66 12.06 -16.94 -12.18
C ILE A 66 12.42 -15.79 -11.23
N ASP A 67 13.09 -14.74 -11.71
CA ASP A 67 13.55 -13.62 -10.87
C ASP A 67 12.41 -12.81 -10.25
N PHE A 68 11.21 -12.83 -10.85
CA PHE A 68 10.02 -12.21 -10.28
C PHE A 68 9.67 -12.79 -8.90
N LEU A 69 10.02 -14.06 -8.64
CA LEU A 69 9.73 -14.74 -7.38
C LEU A 69 10.52 -14.13 -6.23
N ALA A 70 11.70 -13.57 -6.49
CA ALA A 70 12.52 -12.89 -5.48
C ALA A 70 11.80 -11.67 -4.88
N ILE A 71 10.95 -10.98 -5.66
CA ILE A 71 10.13 -9.85 -5.19
C ILE A 71 9.12 -10.29 -4.12
N TYR A 72 8.63 -11.53 -4.19
CA TYR A 72 7.69 -12.09 -3.21
C TYR A 72 8.41 -12.77 -2.04
N VAL A 73 9.50 -13.47 -2.31
CA VAL A 73 10.29 -14.17 -1.29
C VAL A 73 11.00 -13.20 -0.35
N GLY A 74 11.46 -12.04 -0.85
CA GLY A 74 12.13 -11.02 -0.05
C GLY A 74 11.30 -10.53 1.15
N PRO A 75 10.06 -10.04 0.95
CA PRO A 75 9.16 -9.66 2.04
C PRO A 75 8.84 -10.79 3.00
N ILE A 76 8.63 -12.01 2.49
CA ILE A 76 8.34 -13.20 3.32
C ILE A 76 9.53 -13.50 4.24
N MET A 77 10.75 -13.52 3.69
CA MET A 77 11.97 -13.70 4.47
C MET A 77 12.20 -12.55 5.44
N MET A 78 12.00 -11.29 5.01
CA MET A 78 12.17 -10.13 5.86
C MET A 78 11.21 -10.17 7.04
N ILE A 79 9.94 -10.51 6.83
CA ILE A 79 8.97 -10.62 7.92
C ILE A 79 9.33 -11.81 8.82
N GLY A 80 9.66 -12.97 8.25
CA GLY A 80 10.06 -14.15 9.02
C GLY A 80 11.27 -13.89 9.92
N LEU A 81 12.35 -13.32 9.37
CA LEU A 81 13.61 -13.09 10.09
C LEU A 81 13.58 -11.82 10.96
N CYS A 82 12.96 -10.74 10.48
CA CYS A 82 12.93 -9.44 11.17
C CYS A 82 11.66 -9.24 12.01
N THR A 83 10.83 -10.26 12.24
CA THR A 83 9.72 -10.21 13.23
C THR A 83 10.14 -9.60 14.58
N PRO A 84 11.26 -9.99 15.23
CA PRO A 84 11.65 -9.39 16.51
C PRO A 84 12.03 -7.90 16.39
N LEU A 85 12.62 -7.49 15.27
CA LEU A 85 12.91 -6.09 14.99
C LEU A 85 11.64 -5.28 14.76
N LEU A 86 10.69 -5.80 13.97
CA LEU A 86 9.38 -5.17 13.77
C LEU A 86 8.66 -4.96 15.09
N ARG A 87 8.64 -5.97 15.97
CA ARG A 87 8.02 -5.85 17.30
C ARG A 87 8.67 -4.76 18.14
N ARG A 88 10.00 -4.63 18.11
CA ARG A 88 10.72 -3.53 18.81
C ARG A 88 10.35 -2.16 18.25
N VAL A 89 10.31 -2.02 16.92
CA VAL A 89 9.93 -0.75 16.27
C VAL A 89 8.49 -0.38 16.64
N ILE A 90 7.56 -1.32 16.56
CA ILE A 90 6.14 -1.08 16.91
C ILE A 90 6.00 -0.68 18.39
N ALA A 91 6.74 -1.33 19.29
CA ALA A 91 6.71 -0.98 20.71
C ALA A 91 7.25 0.44 20.97
N LEU A 92 8.34 0.82 20.31
CA LEU A 92 8.90 2.18 20.37
C LEU A 92 7.92 3.21 19.84
N THR A 93 7.37 3.00 18.64
CA THR A 93 6.39 3.88 18.00
C THR A 93 5.16 4.09 18.89
N LYS A 94 4.63 3.02 19.50
CA LYS A 94 3.50 3.12 20.45
C LYS A 94 3.87 3.85 21.74
N SER A 95 5.04 3.58 22.32
CA SER A 95 5.47 4.25 23.56
C SER A 95 5.67 5.76 23.40
N GLN A 96 6.02 6.22 22.19
CA GLN A 96 6.32 7.61 21.88
C GLN A 96 5.20 8.33 21.11
N ASN A 97 4.05 7.67 20.90
CA ASN A 97 2.92 8.20 20.11
C ASN A 97 3.33 8.73 18.72
N ILE A 98 4.26 8.02 18.07
CA ILE A 98 4.78 8.39 16.76
C ILE A 98 3.80 7.91 15.69
N THR A 99 3.31 8.82 14.85
CA THR A 99 2.33 8.50 13.80
C THR A 99 2.92 8.53 12.39
N SER A 100 4.14 9.05 12.22
CA SER A 100 4.82 9.20 10.93
C SER A 100 6.26 8.68 10.96
N ILE A 101 6.77 8.26 9.79
CA ILE A 101 8.18 7.86 9.60
C ILE A 101 9.12 9.04 9.88
N ALA A 102 8.70 10.27 9.55
CA ALA A 102 9.44 11.49 9.85
C ALA A 102 9.61 11.69 11.37
N ASP A 103 8.52 11.49 12.13
CA ASP A 103 8.55 11.55 13.59
C ASP A 103 9.34 10.40 14.20
N PHE A 104 9.34 9.22 13.58
CA PHE A 104 10.15 8.09 14.02
C PHE A 104 11.64 8.40 13.94
N ILE A 105 12.08 8.99 12.83
CA ILE A 105 13.47 9.38 12.64
C ILE A 105 13.80 10.55 13.57
N ALA A 106 12.96 11.58 13.65
CA ALA A 106 13.20 12.73 14.53
C ALA A 106 13.27 12.35 16.02
N ALA A 107 12.45 11.40 16.48
CA ALA A 107 12.50 10.90 17.85
C ALA A 107 13.85 10.25 18.19
N ARG A 108 14.53 9.65 17.20
CA ARG A 108 15.88 9.10 17.37
C ARG A 108 16.97 10.17 17.47
N TYR A 109 16.74 11.36 16.90
CA TYR A 109 17.65 12.51 16.93
C TYR A 109 17.22 13.59 17.96
N GLY A 110 16.52 13.20 19.03
CA GLY A 110 16.16 14.13 20.12
C GLY A 110 14.97 15.04 19.82
N LYS A 111 14.01 14.59 18.98
CA LYS A 111 12.81 15.33 18.56
C LYS A 111 13.11 16.62 17.77
N SER A 112 14.23 16.67 17.06
CA SER A 112 14.55 17.80 16.18
C SER A 112 13.53 17.94 15.05
N GLN A 113 12.77 19.03 15.08
CA GLN A 113 11.79 19.40 14.04
C GLN A 113 12.45 19.55 12.66
N ALA A 114 13.70 20.01 12.59
CA ALA A 114 14.42 20.14 11.32
C ALA A 114 14.63 18.77 10.64
N VAL A 115 14.97 17.74 11.42
CA VAL A 115 15.15 16.38 10.89
C VAL A 115 13.81 15.80 10.42
N ALA A 116 12.74 15.98 11.19
CA ALA A 116 11.40 15.59 10.77
C ALA A 116 10.99 16.27 9.45
N ALA A 117 11.21 17.59 9.34
CA ALA A 117 10.88 18.35 8.14
C ALA A 117 11.66 17.87 6.91
N THR A 118 12.97 17.62 7.04
CA THR A 118 13.78 17.11 5.93
C THR A 118 13.30 15.73 5.48
N VAL A 119 13.04 14.81 6.42
CA VAL A 119 12.55 13.47 6.10
C VAL A 119 11.16 13.54 5.44
N ALA A 120 10.26 14.37 5.97
CA ALA A 120 8.94 14.56 5.39
C ALA A 120 9.03 15.10 3.96
N LEU A 121 9.92 16.06 3.71
CA LEU A 121 10.12 16.66 2.40
C LEU A 121 10.69 15.65 1.39
N ILE A 122 11.67 14.84 1.80
CA ILE A 122 12.17 13.71 0.98
C ILE A 122 11.06 12.71 0.70
N ALA A 123 10.26 12.34 1.70
CA ALA A 123 9.15 11.41 1.54
C ALA A 123 8.10 11.93 0.56
N ILE A 124 7.77 13.23 0.62
CA ILE A 124 6.84 13.89 -0.32
C ILE A 124 7.41 13.87 -1.74
N ILE A 125 8.67 14.30 -1.91
CA ILE A 125 9.32 14.34 -3.23
C ILE A 125 9.41 12.95 -3.85
N GLY A 126 9.57 11.88 -3.06
CA GLY A 126 9.54 10.51 -3.58
C GLY A 126 8.13 9.97 -3.83
N SER A 127 7.20 10.19 -2.91
CA SER A 127 5.87 9.56 -2.95
C SER A 127 4.94 10.19 -3.99
N VAL A 128 4.96 11.52 -4.13
CA VAL A 128 4.10 12.24 -5.08
C VAL A 128 4.32 11.80 -6.53
N PRO A 129 5.55 11.84 -7.09
CA PRO A 129 5.76 11.39 -8.47
C PRO A 129 5.53 9.89 -8.63
N TYR A 130 5.81 9.09 -7.60
CA TYR A 130 5.53 7.67 -7.63
C TYR A 130 4.03 7.38 -7.77
N ILE A 131 3.18 8.06 -7.00
CA ILE A 131 1.72 7.96 -7.14
C ILE A 131 1.28 8.42 -8.53
N ALA A 132 1.85 9.51 -9.06
CA ALA A 132 1.54 9.99 -10.40
C ALA A 132 1.90 8.95 -11.48
N LEU A 133 3.06 8.28 -11.36
CA LEU A 133 3.47 7.21 -12.27
C LEU A 133 2.52 6.00 -12.20
N GLN A 134 2.07 5.63 -11.00
CA GLN A 134 1.09 4.56 -10.84
C GLN A 134 -0.24 4.89 -11.54
N LEU A 135 -0.76 6.11 -11.35
CA LEU A 135 -2.00 6.55 -12.00
C LEU A 135 -1.85 6.59 -13.52
N LYS A 136 -0.70 7.05 -14.02
CA LYS A 136 -0.40 7.06 -15.47
C LYS A 136 -0.37 5.66 -16.07
N ALA A 137 0.26 4.70 -15.38
CA ALA A 137 0.31 3.31 -15.84
C ALA A 137 -1.10 2.67 -15.90
N MET A 138 -1.95 2.96 -14.91
CA MET A 138 -3.35 2.51 -14.90
C MET A 138 -4.16 3.15 -16.03
N ALA A 139 -4.01 4.46 -16.25
CA ALA A 139 -4.69 5.17 -17.34
C ALA A 139 -4.31 4.62 -18.72
N SER A 140 -3.01 4.40 -18.98
CA SER A 140 -2.52 3.83 -20.24
C SER A 140 -3.01 2.39 -20.47
N SER A 141 -3.14 1.60 -19.41
CA SER A 141 -3.67 0.23 -19.51
C SER A 141 -5.17 0.25 -19.85
N LEU A 142 -5.94 1.14 -19.23
CA LEU A 142 -7.35 1.34 -19.55
C LEU A 142 -7.54 1.82 -20.99
N GLU A 143 -6.74 2.79 -21.44
CA GLU A 143 -6.78 3.29 -22.81
C GLU A 143 -6.50 2.18 -23.84
N THR A 144 -5.53 1.31 -23.56
CA THR A 144 -5.23 0.15 -24.43
C THR A 144 -6.46 -0.77 -24.54
N ILE A 145 -7.06 -1.14 -23.41
CA ILE A 145 -8.24 -2.03 -23.35
C ILE A 145 -9.46 -1.40 -24.05
N LEU A 146 -9.64 -0.09 -23.92
CA LEU A 146 -10.73 0.66 -24.55
C LEU A 146 -10.51 0.89 -26.04
N SER A 147 -9.25 1.08 -26.47
CA SER A 147 -8.90 1.27 -27.88
C SER A 147 -9.06 -0.01 -28.72
N GLU A 148 -8.93 -1.18 -28.08
CA GLU A 148 -9.17 -2.49 -28.71
C GLU A 148 -10.65 -2.75 -29.01
N ASP A 149 -11.58 -1.94 -28.46
CA ASP A 149 -13.02 -2.00 -28.75
C ASP A 149 -13.39 -1.22 -30.04
N GLN A 150 -12.45 -0.51 -30.65
CA GLN A 150 -12.66 0.30 -31.87
C GLN A 150 -12.05 -0.30 -33.16
N ALA A 151 -11.53 -1.53 -33.13
CA ALA A 151 -11.00 -2.26 -34.30
C ALA A 151 -11.82 -3.52 -34.60
#